data_AF-A0A540NLN6-F1
#
_entry.id   AF-A0A540NLN6-F1
#
_cell.length_a   1.000
_cell.length_b   1.000
_cell.length_c   1.000
_cell.angle_alpha   90.00
_cell.angle_beta   90.00
_cell.angle_gamma   90.00
#
_symmetry.space_group_name_H-M   'P 1'
#
loop_
_entity.id
_entity.type
_entity.pdbx_description
1 polymer ?
#
loop_
_entity_poly.entity_id
_entity_poly.type
_entity_poly.pdbx_seq_one_letter_code
_entity_poly.pdbx_strand_id
1 'polypeptide(L)'
;MCQVALGIVEAYSWEYRLKPWDMAAGVLIIEEAGGNKVTCMDGGKFPVFDRSVLVSNGVLHGKLLERIAPATEKLKSKGIDFSLWYKPEDYTTDI
;
A
#
# COMPACT_ATOMS: atom_id res chain seq x y z
N MET A 1 -7.11 -6.68 -4.48
CA MET A 1 -6.33 -7.41 -3.44
C MET A 1 -6.52 -8.92 -3.52
N CYS A 2 -7.72 -9.46 -3.26
CA CYS A 2 -7.94 -10.92 -3.34
C CYS A 2 -7.64 -11.53 -4.73
N GLN A 3 -7.88 -10.79 -5.81
CA GLN A 3 -7.52 -11.22 -7.17
C GLN A 3 -5.99 -11.34 -7.37
N VAL A 4 -5.20 -10.54 -6.65
CA VAL A 4 -3.73 -10.65 -6.65
C VAL A 4 -3.30 -11.88 -5.87
N ALA A 5 -3.91 -12.14 -4.72
CA ALA A 5 -3.70 -13.37 -3.95
C ALA A 5 -4.05 -14.64 -4.74
N LEU A 6 -5.08 -14.58 -5.61
CA LEU A 6 -5.46 -15.68 -6.51
C LEU A 6 -4.58 -15.80 -7.77
N GLY A 7 -3.63 -14.86 -7.99
CA GLY A 7 -2.77 -14.85 -9.18
C GLY A 7 -3.47 -14.45 -10.49
N ILE A 8 -4.68 -13.88 -10.42
CA ILE A 8 -5.44 -13.41 -11.59
C ILE A 8 -4.90 -12.06 -12.09
N VAL A 9 -4.46 -11.21 -11.16
CA VAL A 9 -3.95 -9.86 -11.43
C VAL A 9 -2.56 -9.74 -10.81
N GLU A 10 -1.57 -9.21 -11.53
CA GLU A 10 -0.21 -9.16 -10.99
C GLU A 10 0.04 -8.04 -9.97
N ALA A 11 -0.72 -6.94 -10.03
CA ALA A 11 -0.59 -5.82 -9.11
C ALA A 11 -1.86 -4.99 -8.94
N TYR A 12 -2.00 -4.37 -7.77
CA TYR A 12 -3.11 -3.49 -7.41
C TYR A 12 -2.60 -2.20 -6.77
N SER A 13 -2.94 -1.07 -7.39
CA SER A 13 -2.78 0.30 -6.86
C SER A 13 -3.96 1.15 -7.36
N TRP A 14 -4.75 1.76 -6.48
CA TRP A 14 -5.99 2.44 -6.90
C TRP A 14 -6.07 3.91 -6.46
N GLU A 15 -6.10 4.23 -5.16
CA GLU A 15 -6.26 5.62 -4.70
C GLU A 15 -5.31 6.01 -3.57
N TYR A 16 -5.10 7.31 -3.46
CA TYR A 16 -4.32 7.98 -2.40
C TYR A 16 -5.17 8.40 -1.18
N ARG A 17 -6.45 8.05 -1.15
CA ARG A 17 -7.41 8.44 -0.08
C ARG A 17 -8.22 7.25 0.44
N LEU A 18 -7.63 6.06 0.40
CA LEU A 18 -8.27 4.86 0.93
C LEU A 18 -8.39 4.95 2.45
N LYS A 19 -9.42 4.28 2.97
CA LYS A 19 -9.66 4.20 4.40
C LYS A 19 -9.07 2.92 4.95
N PRO A 20 -8.64 2.91 6.23
CA PRO A 20 -8.03 1.73 6.83
C PRO A 20 -8.93 0.49 6.75
N TRP A 21 -10.26 0.65 6.89
CA TRP A 21 -11.21 -0.47 6.82
C TRP A 21 -11.33 -1.10 5.43
N ASP A 22 -11.07 -0.35 4.36
CA ASP A 22 -11.10 -0.88 2.99
C ASP A 22 -9.83 -1.67 2.66
N MET A 23 -8.72 -1.39 3.35
CA MET A 23 -7.42 -2.01 3.11
C MET A 23 -7.10 -3.15 4.08
N ALA A 24 -7.43 -3.01 5.37
CA ALA A 24 -6.99 -3.91 6.43
C ALA A 24 -7.27 -5.39 6.13
N ALA A 25 -8.50 -5.71 5.73
CA ALA A 25 -8.87 -7.09 5.42
C ALA A 25 -8.12 -7.65 4.21
N GLY A 26 -7.93 -6.83 3.16
CA GLY A 26 -7.27 -7.27 1.94
C GLY A 26 -5.76 -7.46 2.12
N VAL A 27 -5.11 -6.62 2.92
CA VAL A 27 -3.67 -6.75 3.24
C VAL A 27 -3.40 -8.07 3.95
N LEU A 28 -4.18 -8.41 4.99
CA LEU A 28 -4.03 -9.67 5.71
C LEU A 28 -4.15 -10.88 4.77
N ILE A 29 -5.16 -10.89 3.89
CA ILE A 29 -5.37 -11.99 2.94
C ILE A 29 -4.15 -12.18 2.02
N ILE A 30 -3.55 -11.08 1.55
CA ILE A 30 -2.40 -11.13 0.65
C ILE A 30 -1.12 -11.56 1.35
N GLU A 31 -0.91 -11.08 2.57
CA GLU A 31 0.24 -11.46 3.40
C GLU A 31 0.21 -12.96 3.67
N GLU A 32 -0.96 -13.51 4.04
CA GLU A 32 -1.15 -14.95 4.26
C GLU A 32 -1.08 -15.78 2.97
N ALA A 33 -1.44 -15.21 1.82
CA ALA A 33 -1.36 -15.90 0.53
C ALA A 33 0.09 -16.21 0.10
N GLY A 34 1.09 -15.59 0.72
CA GLY A 34 2.51 -15.83 0.46
C GLY A 34 2.97 -15.34 -0.92
N GLY A 35 4.27 -15.03 -1.04
CA GLY A 35 4.89 -14.62 -2.32
C GLY A 35 4.51 -13.21 -2.83
N ASN A 36 3.59 -12.52 -2.16
CA ASN A 36 3.16 -11.18 -2.50
C ASN A 36 3.88 -10.12 -1.65
N LYS A 37 3.99 -8.90 -2.16
CA LYS A 37 4.61 -7.77 -1.47
C LYS A 37 3.63 -6.62 -1.34
N VAL A 38 3.46 -6.13 -0.11
CA VAL A 38 2.63 -4.98 0.23
C VAL A 38 3.53 -3.84 0.71
N THR A 39 3.41 -2.68 0.10
CA THR A 39 4.14 -1.46 0.48
C THR A 39 3.24 -0.23 0.31
N CYS A 40 3.69 0.91 0.79
CA CYS A 40 3.14 2.20 0.38
C CYS A 40 3.58 2.55 -1.04
N MET A 41 2.92 3.51 -1.67
CA MET A 41 3.26 3.94 -3.04
C MET A 41 4.63 4.62 -3.16
N ASP A 42 5.24 5.01 -2.04
CA ASP A 42 6.62 5.49 -1.93
C ASP A 42 7.65 4.38 -1.64
N GLY A 43 7.20 3.13 -1.55
CA GLY A 43 8.06 1.98 -1.26
C GLY A 43 8.32 1.76 0.23
N GLY A 44 7.75 2.57 1.11
CA GLY A 44 7.79 2.36 2.55
C GLY A 44 7.05 1.09 2.98
N LYS A 45 7.35 0.61 4.19
CA LYS A 45 6.54 -0.45 4.85
C LYS A 45 5.12 0.08 5.02
N PHE A 46 4.11 -0.71 4.67
CA PHE A 46 2.71 -0.31 4.75
C PHE A 46 2.19 -0.32 6.20
N PRO A 47 1.77 0.82 6.77
CA PRO A 47 0.92 0.84 7.95
C PRO A 47 -0.56 0.81 7.55
N VAL A 48 -1.40 0.14 8.34
CA VAL A 48 -2.86 0.04 8.09
C VAL A 48 -3.55 1.41 8.01
N PHE A 49 -2.99 2.44 8.66
CA PHE A 49 -3.53 3.80 8.67
C PHE A 49 -3.02 4.68 7.53
N ASP A 50 -2.14 4.15 6.67
CA ASP A 50 -1.78 4.85 5.43
C ASP A 50 -3.03 5.03 4.56
N ARG A 51 -2.97 5.99 3.66
CA ARG A 51 -4.02 6.25 2.68
C ARG A 51 -3.69 5.67 1.31
N SER A 52 -2.50 5.11 1.16
CA SER A 52 -1.97 4.53 -0.06
C SER A 52 -1.51 3.09 0.17
N VAL A 53 -1.77 2.23 -0.80
CA VAL A 53 -1.28 0.85 -0.79
C VAL A 53 -0.88 0.44 -2.20
N LEU A 54 0.26 -0.24 -2.28
CA LEU A 54 0.73 -0.92 -3.46
C LEU A 54 0.88 -2.41 -3.12
N VAL A 55 0.11 -3.23 -3.82
CA VAL A 55 0.18 -4.68 -3.72
C VAL A 55 0.69 -5.23 -5.02
N SER A 56 1.62 -6.18 -4.97
CA SER A 56 1.94 -7.00 -6.15
C SER A 56 2.38 -8.41 -5.79
N ASN A 57 2.51 -9.24 -6.82
CA ASN A 57 3.09 -10.60 -6.78
C ASN A 57 4.59 -10.68 -6.43
N GLY A 58 5.18 -9.62 -5.86
CA GLY A 58 6.61 -9.55 -5.50
C GLY A 58 7.54 -9.30 -6.69
N VAL A 59 7.35 -10.00 -7.81
CA VAL A 59 8.23 -9.92 -9.01
C VAL A 59 8.14 -8.56 -9.68
N LEU A 60 6.93 -8.02 -9.84
CA LEU A 60 6.69 -6.74 -10.51
C LEU A 60 6.79 -5.53 -9.58
N HIS A 61 6.97 -5.76 -8.28
CA HIS A 61 6.91 -4.72 -7.26
C HIS A 61 7.92 -3.58 -7.50
N GLY A 62 9.19 -3.92 -7.77
CA GLY A 62 10.24 -2.93 -7.97
C GLY A 62 10.00 -2.05 -9.20
N LYS A 63 9.60 -2.66 -10.33
CA LYS A 63 9.30 -1.94 -11.58
C LYS A 63 8.10 -1.00 -11.43
N LEU A 64 7.12 -1.38 -10.63
CA LEU A 64 5.97 -0.53 -10.33
C LEU A 64 6.36 0.64 -9.44
N LEU A 65 7.18 0.41 -8.41
CA LEU A 65 7.70 1.48 -7.56
C LEU A 65 8.50 2.52 -8.34
N GLU A 66 9.36 2.10 -9.28
CA GLU A 66 10.12 3.02 -10.14
C GLU A 66 9.21 3.97 -10.94
N ARG A 67 8.02 3.52 -11.33
CA ARG A 67 7.05 4.33 -12.08
C ARG A 67 6.13 5.15 -11.18
N ILE A 68 5.74 4.62 -10.03
CA ILE A 68 4.73 5.20 -9.13
C ILE A 68 5.37 6.18 -8.13
N ALA A 69 6.57 5.89 -7.62
CA ALA A 69 7.23 6.73 -6.63
C ALA A 69 7.44 8.18 -7.12
N PRO A 70 7.91 8.45 -8.35
CA PRO A 70 8.05 9.83 -8.84
C PRO A 70 6.71 10.60 -8.92
N ALA A 71 5.62 9.89 -9.24
CA ALA A 71 4.29 10.48 -9.28
C ALA A 71 3.80 10.81 -7.86
N THR A 72 4.05 9.92 -6.91
CA THR A 72 3.71 10.11 -5.48
C THR A 72 4.50 11.29 -4.89
N GLU A 73 5.79 11.40 -5.16
CA GLU A 73 6.63 12.52 -4.71
C GLU A 73 6.18 13.86 -5.33
N LYS A 74 5.73 13.86 -6.58
CA LYS A 74 5.13 15.05 -7.21
C LYS A 74 3.80 15.46 -6.57
N LEU A 75 3.04 14.52 -6.02
CA LEU A 75 1.81 14.80 -5.28
C LEU A 75 2.12 15.31 -3.86
N LYS A 76 3.14 14.75 -3.21
CA LYS A 76 3.65 15.25 -1.92
C LYS A 76 4.12 16.71 -2.05
N SER A 77 4.89 17.04 -3.09
CA SER A 77 5.37 18.41 -3.32
C SER A 77 4.27 19.40 -3.66
N LYS A 78 3.11 18.94 -4.14
CA LYS A 78 1.90 19.74 -4.36
C LYS A 78 1.07 19.98 -3.10
N GLY A 79 1.52 19.52 -1.93
CA GLY A 79 0.83 19.70 -0.66
C GLY A 79 -0.36 18.77 -0.47
N ILE A 80 -0.40 17.63 -1.18
CA ILE A 80 -1.39 16.59 -0.88
C ILE A 80 -0.93 15.87 0.38
N ASP A 81 -1.80 15.91 1.39
CA ASP A 81 -1.54 15.31 2.69
C ASP A 81 -1.71 13.78 2.64
N PHE A 82 -0.58 13.08 2.77
CA PHE A 82 -0.50 11.63 2.93
C PHE A 82 -0.40 11.22 4.41
N SER A 83 -0.65 12.14 5.34
CA SER A 83 -0.66 11.81 6.76
C SER A 83 -1.63 10.67 7.07
N LEU A 84 -1.29 9.88 8.08
CA LEU A 84 -2.13 8.80 8.56
C LEU A 84 -3.53 9.33 8.87
N TRP A 85 -4.57 8.59 8.49
CA TRP A 85 -5.95 9.07 8.66
C TRP A 85 -6.26 9.39 10.13
N TYR A 86 -5.91 8.46 11.02
CA TYR A 86 -6.03 8.58 12.46
C TYR A 86 -5.17 7.49 13.08
N LYS A 87 -4.05 7.87 13.70
CA LYS A 87 -3.21 6.95 14.49
C LYS A 87 -3.47 7.25 15.97
N PRO A 88 -4.09 6.33 16.74
CA PRO A 88 -4.20 6.48 18.19
C PRO A 88 -2.81 6.63 18.82
N GLU A 89 -2.69 7.46 19.87
CA GLU A 89 -1.40 7.74 20.53
C GLU A 89 -0.75 6.45 21.09
N ASP A 90 -1.56 5.50 21.55
CA ASP A 90 -1.12 4.20 22.07
C ASP A 90 -0.92 3.12 20.98
N TYR A 91 -1.14 3.44 19.70
CA TYR A 91 -0.97 2.46 18.63
C TYR A 91 0.50 2.34 18.24
N THR A 92 1.17 1.39 18.87
CA THR A 92 2.48 0.89 18.46
C THR A 92 2.30 0.07 17.18
N THR A 93 2.60 0.67 16.03
CA THR A 93 2.99 -0.13 14.88
C THR A 93 4.32 -0.77 15.26
N ASP A 94 4.34 -2.07 15.55
CA ASP A 94 5.59 -2.80 15.75
C ASP A 94 6.44 -2.63 14.48
N ILE A 95 7.43 -1.75 14.60
CA ILE A 95 8.52 -1.55 13.65
C ILE A 95 9.67 -2.41 14.15
#